data_AF-A0A8J3CC91-F1
#
_entry.id   AF-A0A8J3CC91-F1
#
_cell.length_a   1.000
_cell.length_b   1.000
_cell.length_c   1.000
_cell.angle_alpha   90.00
_cell.angle_beta   90.00
_cell.angle_gamma   90.00
#
_symmetry.space_group_name_H-M   'P 1'
#
loop_
_entity.id
_entity.type
_entity.pdbx_description
1 polymer ?
#
loop_
_entity_poly.entity_id
_entity_poly.type
_entity_poly.pdbx_seq_one_letter_code
_entity_poly.pdbx_strand_id
1 'polypeptide(L)'
;MTLFAGLAASTLVDLPIPRYDALLLYGLLVSLLFWLTGLETTGEIAVIGVFHLIGLAFELVKVHLGSWAYPEPALTKLGGVPLYSGFLYAAVGSYVCWGWRLFDLRVSNYRPLAIGLVSAGIYANFITHHWLPDLRWLLAAALLVVTWGAHVHFTVGGHRYRMPLALSFVLIGFFLWVAENVATYFGAWRYPYQLEVWRLVHPSKFGAWALLVSVSFVLVAGWKSRHGQLRPTTVDAPKMDRRDPLPQT
;
A
#
# COMPACT_ATOMS: atom_id res chain seq x y z
N MET A 1 -10.31 3.02 -3.01
CA MET A 1 -11.63 3.67 -2.96
C MET A 1 -12.76 2.66 -2.90
N THR A 2 -12.79 1.64 -3.76
CA THR A 2 -13.79 0.56 -3.72
C THR A 2 -13.88 -0.14 -2.37
N LEU A 3 -12.75 -0.46 -1.72
CA LEU A 3 -12.77 -1.11 -0.39
C LEU A 3 -13.44 -0.23 0.70
N PHE A 4 -13.19 1.08 0.69
CA PHE A 4 -13.87 2.01 1.59
C PHE A 4 -15.36 2.13 1.31
N ALA A 5 -15.77 2.09 0.04
CA ALA A 5 -17.18 2.07 -0.33
C ALA A 5 -17.88 0.80 0.19
N GLY A 6 -17.24 -0.37 0.07
CA GLY A 6 -17.78 -1.61 0.64
C GLY A 6 -17.86 -1.57 2.17
N LEU A 7 -16.83 -1.02 2.82
CA LEU A 7 -16.82 -0.83 4.26
C LEU A 7 -17.96 0.09 4.75
N ALA A 8 -18.16 1.23 4.08
CA ALA A 8 -19.26 2.14 4.39
C ALA A 8 -20.63 1.54 4.06
N ALA A 9 -20.78 0.87 2.92
CA ALA A 9 -22.05 0.22 2.56
C ALA A 9 -22.43 -0.86 3.58
N SER A 10 -21.45 -1.61 4.09
CA SER A 10 -21.68 -2.62 5.12
C SER A 10 -22.12 -2.07 6.49
N THR A 11 -22.01 -0.76 6.74
CA THR A 11 -22.60 -0.15 7.96
C THR A 11 -24.05 0.30 7.76
N LEU A 12 -24.52 0.34 6.51
CA LEU A 12 -25.83 0.89 6.15
C LEU A 12 -26.87 -0.20 5.86
N VAL A 13 -26.44 -1.44 5.66
CA VAL A 13 -27.27 -2.55 5.20
C VAL A 13 -27.13 -3.71 6.17
N ASP A 14 -28.26 -4.29 6.58
CA ASP A 14 -28.27 -5.53 7.34
C ASP A 14 -27.91 -6.70 6.43
N LEU A 15 -26.85 -7.41 6.79
CA LEU A 15 -26.30 -8.49 5.97
C LEU A 15 -26.72 -9.85 6.52
N PRO A 16 -27.07 -10.82 5.65
CA PRO A 16 -27.48 -12.16 6.07
C PRO A 16 -26.30 -13.03 6.57
N ILE A 17 -25.07 -12.52 6.46
CA ILE A 17 -23.82 -13.16 6.88
C ILE A 17 -23.02 -12.19 7.73
N PRO A 18 -22.06 -12.66 8.55
CA PRO A 18 -21.24 -11.75 9.35
C PRO A 18 -20.50 -10.74 8.46
N ARG A 19 -20.42 -9.50 8.95
CA ARG A 19 -19.94 -8.35 8.17
C ARG A 19 -18.55 -8.56 7.57
N TYR A 20 -17.62 -9.14 8.34
CA TYR A 20 -16.27 -9.41 7.84
C TYR A 20 -16.23 -10.46 6.72
N ASP A 21 -17.11 -11.46 6.75
CA ASP A 21 -17.23 -12.43 5.66
C ASP A 21 -17.83 -11.78 4.41
N ALA A 22 -18.81 -10.89 4.56
CA ALA A 22 -19.34 -10.11 3.45
C ALA A 22 -18.27 -9.20 2.82
N LEU A 23 -17.43 -8.55 3.63
CA LEU A 23 -16.32 -7.74 3.15
C LEU A 23 -15.24 -8.56 2.44
N LEU A 24 -15.02 -9.82 2.88
CA LEU A 24 -14.14 -10.74 2.19
C LEU A 24 -14.68 -11.08 0.79
N LEU A 25 -15.96 -11.46 0.70
CA LEU A 25 -16.63 -11.72 -0.58
C LEU A 25 -16.61 -10.51 -1.50
N TYR A 26 -16.85 -9.32 -0.95
CA TYR A 26 -16.75 -8.07 -1.68
C TYR A 26 -15.33 -7.82 -2.22
N GLY A 27 -14.30 -8.01 -1.40
CA GLY A 27 -12.90 -7.89 -1.81
C GLY A 27 -12.56 -8.84 -2.96
N LEU A 28 -12.95 -10.12 -2.84
CA LEU A 28 -12.77 -11.13 -3.88
C LEU A 28 -13.48 -10.75 -5.18
N LEU A 29 -14.74 -10.28 -5.08
CA LEU A 29 -15.53 -9.86 -6.23
C LEU A 29 -14.89 -8.65 -6.94
N VAL A 30 -14.41 -7.66 -6.18
CA VAL A 30 -13.75 -6.48 -6.75
C VAL A 30 -12.45 -6.88 -7.45
N SER A 31 -11.60 -7.71 -6.82
CA SER A 31 -10.37 -8.20 -7.46
C SER A 31 -10.66 -9.03 -8.71
N LEU A 32 -11.69 -9.88 -8.69
CA LEU A 32 -12.13 -10.64 -9.86
C LEU A 32 -12.60 -9.69 -10.97
N LEU A 33 -13.41 -8.68 -10.66
CA LEU A 33 -13.91 -7.71 -11.63
C LEU A 33 -12.76 -6.91 -12.25
N PHE A 34 -11.79 -6.47 -11.45
CA PHE A 34 -10.64 -5.72 -11.93
C PHE A 34 -9.76 -6.56 -12.86
N TRP A 35 -9.60 -7.85 -12.54
CA TRP A 35 -8.92 -8.79 -13.43
C TRP A 35 -9.69 -9.01 -14.74
N LEU A 36 -10.99 -9.30 -14.68
CA LEU A 36 -11.83 -9.57 -15.86
C LEU A 36 -11.98 -8.36 -16.79
N THR A 37 -12.01 -7.15 -16.23
CA THR A 37 -12.10 -5.90 -17.01
C THR A 37 -10.74 -5.45 -17.57
N GLY A 38 -9.65 -6.14 -17.23
CA GLY A 38 -8.29 -5.76 -17.62
C GLY A 38 -7.77 -4.51 -16.89
N LEU A 39 -8.46 -4.04 -15.84
CA LEU A 39 -7.95 -3.01 -14.95
C LEU A 39 -6.72 -3.52 -14.19
N GLU A 40 -6.65 -4.81 -13.88
CA GLU A 40 -5.49 -5.44 -13.27
C GLU A 40 -4.95 -6.56 -14.17
N THR A 41 -3.64 -6.54 -14.41
CA THR A 41 -2.99 -7.62 -15.15
C THR A 41 -2.82 -8.85 -14.27
N THR A 42 -2.69 -10.05 -14.86
CA THR A 42 -2.44 -11.30 -14.10
C THR A 42 -1.21 -11.20 -13.19
N GLY A 43 -0.17 -10.51 -13.66
CA GLY A 43 1.03 -10.25 -12.87
C GLY A 43 0.77 -9.34 -11.65
N GLU A 44 -0.10 -8.37 -11.79
CA GLU A 44 -0.52 -7.48 -10.69
C GLU A 44 -1.42 -8.20 -9.70
N ILE A 45 -2.30 -9.09 -10.17
CA ILE A 45 -3.07 -9.98 -9.29
C ILE A 45 -2.14 -10.83 -8.40
N ALA A 46 -1.05 -11.36 -8.97
CA ALA A 46 -0.05 -12.08 -8.17
C ALA A 46 0.59 -11.19 -7.10
N VAL A 47 0.95 -9.95 -7.44
CA VAL A 47 1.48 -8.97 -6.47
C VAL A 47 0.45 -8.65 -5.40
N ILE A 48 -0.81 -8.43 -5.76
CA ILE A 48 -1.93 -8.17 -4.84
C ILE A 48 -2.12 -9.35 -3.89
N GLY A 49 -2.02 -10.58 -4.38
CA GLY A 49 -2.01 -11.80 -3.56
C GLY A 49 -0.86 -11.84 -2.56
N VAL A 50 0.35 -11.44 -2.94
CA VAL A 50 1.48 -11.33 -2.01
C VAL A 50 1.20 -10.28 -0.93
N PHE A 51 0.65 -9.11 -1.29
CA PHE A 51 0.25 -8.09 -0.32
C PHE A 51 -0.82 -8.60 0.64
N HIS A 52 -1.79 -9.37 0.15
CA HIS A 52 -2.82 -10.00 0.97
C HIS A 52 -2.20 -10.93 2.03
N LEU A 53 -1.29 -11.82 1.62
CA LEU A 53 -0.66 -12.78 2.51
C LEU A 53 0.28 -12.12 3.54
N ILE A 54 1.12 -11.19 3.09
CA ILE A 54 2.04 -10.44 3.98
C ILE A 54 1.23 -9.61 4.98
N GLY A 55 0.18 -8.93 4.50
CA GLY A 55 -0.73 -8.16 5.34
C GLY A 55 -1.43 -9.02 6.39
N LEU A 56 -1.97 -10.16 5.99
CA LEU A 56 -2.62 -11.09 6.91
C LEU A 56 -1.65 -11.62 7.97
N ALA A 57 -0.42 -11.97 7.59
CA ALA A 57 0.62 -12.38 8.53
C ALA A 57 0.96 -11.27 9.53
N PHE A 58 1.04 -10.02 9.06
CA PHE A 58 1.26 -8.86 9.92
C PHE A 58 0.10 -8.67 10.92
N GLU A 59 -1.14 -8.75 10.45
CA GLU A 59 -2.36 -8.66 11.26
C GLU A 59 -2.40 -9.74 12.35
N LEU A 60 -2.06 -10.99 12.02
CA LEU A 60 -2.00 -12.10 12.98
C LEU A 60 -1.06 -11.79 14.15
N VAL A 61 0.13 -11.25 13.86
CA VAL A 61 1.08 -10.83 14.89
C VAL A 61 0.50 -9.68 15.71
N LYS A 62 -0.04 -8.66 15.05
CA LYS A 62 -0.45 -7.41 15.73
C LYS A 62 -1.70 -7.58 16.57
N VAL A 63 -2.64 -8.41 16.15
CA VAL A 63 -3.81 -8.79 16.96
C VAL A 63 -3.40 -9.66 18.13
N HIS A 64 -2.48 -10.62 17.96
CA HIS A 64 -1.95 -11.42 19.06
C HIS A 64 -1.24 -10.55 20.12
N LEU A 65 -0.53 -9.51 19.69
CA LEU A 65 0.11 -8.53 20.56
C LEU A 65 -0.85 -7.46 21.13
N GLY A 66 -2.17 -7.58 20.91
CA GLY A 66 -3.17 -6.65 21.42
C GLY A 66 -3.06 -5.22 20.86
N SER A 67 -2.42 -5.04 19.70
CA SER A 67 -2.23 -3.71 19.12
C SER A 67 -3.53 -3.11 18.61
N TRP A 68 -4.45 -3.96 18.15
CA TRP A 68 -5.84 -3.67 17.78
C TRP A 68 -6.61 -5.00 17.73
N ALA A 69 -7.93 -4.92 17.55
CA ALA A 69 -8.80 -6.08 17.47
C ALA A 69 -9.85 -5.94 16.36
N TYR A 70 -10.35 -7.10 15.92
CA TYR A 70 -11.51 -7.23 15.03
C TYR A 70 -12.70 -7.76 15.85
N PRO A 71 -13.54 -6.89 16.43
CA PRO A 71 -14.54 -7.31 17.42
C PRO A 71 -15.73 -8.08 16.83
N GLU A 72 -16.13 -7.78 15.59
CA GLU A 72 -17.32 -8.38 14.98
C GLU A 72 -17.13 -9.87 14.64
N PRO A 73 -18.19 -10.69 14.65
CA PRO A 73 -18.09 -12.11 14.29
C PRO A 73 -17.66 -12.29 12.82
N ALA A 74 -16.99 -13.41 12.54
CA ALA A 74 -16.77 -13.92 11.18
C ALA A 74 -16.51 -15.44 11.22
N LEU A 75 -16.94 -16.14 10.18
CA LEU A 75 -16.60 -17.55 9.94
C LEU A 75 -15.15 -17.68 9.46
N THR A 76 -14.69 -16.74 8.64
CA THR A 76 -13.34 -16.73 8.06
C THR A 76 -12.33 -15.99 8.93
N LYS A 77 -12.27 -16.34 10.21
CA LYS A 77 -11.30 -15.79 11.18
C LYS A 77 -10.22 -16.79 11.54
N LEU A 78 -8.97 -16.35 11.46
CA LEU A 78 -7.79 -17.10 11.91
C LEU A 78 -7.11 -16.32 13.03
N GLY A 79 -6.97 -16.92 14.21
CA GLY A 79 -6.29 -16.26 15.34
C GLY A 79 -6.89 -14.89 15.73
N GLY A 80 -8.21 -14.70 15.55
CA GLY A 80 -8.89 -13.43 15.80
C GLY A 80 -8.88 -12.44 14.62
N VAL A 81 -8.17 -12.77 13.54
CA VAL A 81 -8.02 -11.94 12.34
C VAL A 81 -8.93 -12.44 11.22
N PRO A 82 -9.86 -11.62 10.68
CA PRO A 82 -10.66 -12.00 9.53
C PRO A 82 -9.81 -12.02 8.27
N LEU A 83 -10.04 -12.96 7.35
CA LEU A 83 -9.32 -13.01 6.06
C LEU A 83 -9.50 -11.73 5.23
N TYR A 84 -10.62 -11.02 5.41
CA TYR A 84 -10.85 -9.71 4.80
C TYR A 84 -9.74 -8.70 5.13
N SER A 85 -9.11 -8.77 6.30
CA SER A 85 -8.04 -7.84 6.69
C SER A 85 -6.89 -7.83 5.70
N GLY A 86 -6.56 -8.98 5.09
CA GLY A 86 -5.56 -9.06 4.03
C GLY A 86 -5.92 -8.18 2.82
N PHE A 87 -7.20 -7.98 2.51
CA PHE A 87 -7.64 -7.07 1.44
C PHE A 87 -7.38 -5.59 1.75
N LEU A 88 -7.24 -5.19 3.02
CA LEU A 88 -6.80 -3.84 3.37
C LEU A 88 -5.40 -3.56 2.80
N TYR A 89 -4.50 -4.56 2.88
CA TYR A 89 -3.15 -4.50 2.34
C TYR A 89 -3.12 -4.74 0.83
N ALA A 90 -3.93 -5.69 0.34
CA ALA A 90 -4.06 -5.98 -1.08
C ALA A 90 -4.49 -4.72 -1.87
N ALA A 91 -5.39 -3.91 -1.30
CA ALA A 91 -5.80 -2.63 -1.86
C ALA A 91 -4.64 -1.62 -1.97
N VAL A 92 -3.69 -1.62 -1.03
CA VAL A 92 -2.47 -0.81 -1.12
C VAL A 92 -1.59 -1.29 -2.27
N GLY A 93 -1.39 -2.61 -2.40
CA GLY A 93 -0.64 -3.21 -3.51
C GLY A 93 -1.25 -2.88 -4.88
N SER A 94 -2.57 -3.07 -5.01
CA SER A 94 -3.36 -2.69 -6.19
C SER A 94 -3.18 -1.21 -6.54
N TYR A 95 -3.33 -0.33 -5.54
CA TYR A 95 -3.14 1.12 -5.73
C TYR A 95 -1.72 1.46 -6.20
N VAL A 96 -0.68 0.87 -5.62
CA VAL A 96 0.71 1.14 -6.03
C VAL A 96 0.95 0.67 -7.47
N CYS A 97 0.47 -0.51 -7.84
CA CYS A 97 0.54 -1.02 -9.21
C CYS A 97 -0.19 -0.09 -10.19
N TRP A 98 -1.43 0.29 -9.86
CA TRP A 98 -2.25 1.19 -10.67
C TRP A 98 -1.62 2.57 -10.81
N GLY A 99 -1.20 3.19 -9.70
CA GLY A 99 -0.52 4.48 -9.67
C GLY A 99 0.76 4.48 -10.50
N TRP A 100 1.49 3.35 -10.51
CA TRP A 100 2.67 3.20 -11.37
C TRP A 100 2.35 3.36 -12.85
N ARG A 101 1.26 2.75 -13.31
CA ARG A 101 0.83 2.83 -14.71
C ARG A 101 0.19 4.18 -15.03
N LEU A 102 -0.73 4.62 -14.17
CA LEU A 102 -1.50 5.85 -14.34
C LEU A 102 -0.59 7.07 -14.49
N PHE A 103 0.46 7.15 -13.66
CA PHE A 103 1.37 8.29 -13.65
C PHE A 103 2.69 8.05 -14.42
N ASP A 104 2.83 6.95 -15.17
CA ASP A 104 4.09 6.53 -15.82
C ASP A 104 5.30 6.69 -14.88
N LEU A 105 5.24 6.08 -13.69
CA LEU A 105 6.26 6.29 -12.67
C LEU A 105 7.62 5.75 -13.12
N ARG A 106 8.65 6.60 -12.98
CA ARG A 106 10.06 6.22 -13.18
C ARG A 106 10.88 6.68 -12.00
N VAL A 107 11.95 5.96 -11.71
CA VAL A 107 12.80 6.23 -10.55
C VAL A 107 14.23 6.41 -11.02
N SER A 108 14.82 7.57 -10.74
CA SER A 108 16.23 7.85 -11.01
C SER A 108 17.07 7.62 -9.76
N ASN A 109 18.32 7.17 -9.93
CA ASN A 109 19.26 6.88 -8.84
C ASN A 109 18.69 5.88 -7.80
N TYR A 110 17.88 4.93 -8.26
CA TYR A 110 17.31 3.90 -7.40
C TYR A 110 18.39 2.89 -6.98
N ARG A 111 18.55 2.68 -5.67
CA ARG A 111 19.52 1.75 -5.08
C ARG A 111 18.77 0.52 -4.55
N PRO A 112 18.39 -0.45 -5.41
CA PRO A 112 17.42 -1.50 -5.07
C PRO A 112 17.84 -2.33 -3.86
N LEU A 113 19.12 -2.70 -3.76
CA LEU A 113 19.62 -3.50 -2.64
C LEU A 113 19.58 -2.73 -1.32
N ALA A 114 20.11 -1.49 -1.30
CA ALA A 114 20.19 -0.69 -0.08
C ALA A 114 18.78 -0.31 0.44
N ILE A 115 17.90 0.16 -0.45
CA ILE A 115 16.52 0.51 -0.11
C ILE A 115 15.73 -0.73 0.30
N GLY A 116 15.97 -1.87 -0.37
CA GLY A 116 15.36 -3.14 -0.04
C GLY A 116 15.75 -3.66 1.35
N LEU A 117 17.03 -3.63 1.70
CA LEU A 117 17.52 -4.06 3.02
C LEU A 117 16.96 -3.18 4.14
N VAL A 118 16.97 -1.85 3.98
CA VAL A 118 16.39 -0.93 4.97
C VAL A 118 14.89 -1.18 5.11
N SER A 119 14.16 -1.37 4.01
CA SER A 119 12.72 -1.65 4.04
C SER A 119 12.40 -3.00 4.69
N ALA A 120 13.21 -4.03 4.44
CA ALA A 120 13.07 -5.31 5.14
C ALA A 120 13.32 -5.15 6.66
N GLY A 121 14.34 -4.36 7.05
CA GLY A 121 14.61 -4.02 8.45
C GLY A 121 13.48 -3.24 9.11
N ILE A 122 12.84 -2.30 8.39
CA ILE A 122 11.61 -1.62 8.80
C ILE A 122 10.53 -2.64 9.10
N TYR A 123 10.18 -3.50 8.13
CA TYR A 123 9.12 -4.49 8.30
C TYR A 123 9.40 -5.43 9.49
N ALA A 124 10.64 -5.92 9.62
CA ALA A 124 11.07 -6.75 10.73
C ALA A 124 10.94 -6.03 12.08
N ASN A 125 11.39 -4.77 12.21
CA ASN A 125 11.27 -4.02 13.45
C ASN A 125 9.81 -3.72 13.81
N PHE A 126 8.93 -3.47 12.84
CA PHE A 126 7.49 -3.34 13.11
C PHE A 126 6.85 -4.59 13.71
N ILE A 127 7.41 -5.76 13.42
CA ILE A 127 7.02 -7.03 14.03
C ILE A 127 7.72 -7.22 15.38
N THR A 128 9.03 -6.96 15.46
CA THR A 128 9.86 -7.37 16.60
C THR A 128 10.04 -6.32 17.69
N HIS A 129 9.66 -5.05 17.49
CA HIS A 129 9.81 -3.97 18.49
C HIS A 129 9.02 -4.21 19.80
N HIS A 130 8.18 -5.25 19.85
CA HIS A 130 7.58 -5.68 21.10
C HIS A 130 8.60 -6.34 22.04
N TRP A 131 9.62 -7.00 21.50
CA TRP A 131 10.68 -7.69 22.24
C TRP A 131 12.05 -7.01 22.12
N LEU A 132 12.26 -6.27 21.03
CA LEU A 132 13.50 -5.54 20.74
C LEU A 132 13.27 -4.02 20.84
N PRO A 133 14.34 -3.22 20.95
CA PRO A 133 14.22 -1.77 20.89
C PRO A 133 13.48 -1.28 19.63
N ASP A 134 12.73 -0.22 19.80
CA ASP A 134 12.07 0.47 18.70
C ASP A 134 13.10 1.28 17.91
N LEU A 135 13.46 0.77 16.72
CA LEU A 135 14.49 1.34 15.86
C LEU A 135 13.90 2.24 14.78
N ARG A 136 12.62 2.63 14.86
CA ARG A 136 11.93 3.39 13.81
C ARG A 136 12.66 4.67 13.42
N TRP A 137 13.20 5.42 14.38
CA TRP A 137 13.96 6.65 14.09
C TRP A 137 15.29 6.39 13.39
N LEU A 138 16.01 5.35 13.83
CA LEU A 138 17.27 4.94 13.19
C LEU A 138 17.01 4.45 11.76
N LEU A 139 15.97 3.66 11.57
CA LEU A 139 15.56 3.14 10.26
C LEU A 139 15.01 4.24 9.35
N ALA A 140 14.34 5.26 9.91
CA ALA A 140 13.93 6.45 9.18
C ALA A 140 15.15 7.23 8.67
N ALA A 141 16.15 7.47 9.53
CA ALA A 141 17.39 8.12 9.13
C ALA A 141 18.14 7.29 8.05
N ALA A 142 18.23 5.98 8.24
CA ALA A 142 18.82 5.08 7.25
C ALA A 142 18.05 5.14 5.91
N LEU A 143 16.72 5.18 5.95
CA LEU A 143 15.88 5.30 4.76
C LEU A 143 16.14 6.61 4.01
N LEU A 144 16.26 7.74 4.72
CA LEU A 144 16.64 9.03 4.13
C LEU A 144 18.01 8.97 3.45
N VAL A 145 18.99 8.32 4.09
CA VAL A 145 20.34 8.17 3.54
C VAL A 145 20.34 7.30 2.28
N VAL A 146 19.68 6.14 2.30
CA VAL A 146 19.69 5.23 1.12
C VAL A 146 18.82 5.75 -0.03
N THR A 147 17.85 6.60 0.25
CA THR A 147 17.02 7.27 -0.77
C THR A 147 17.55 8.65 -1.17
N TRP A 148 18.67 9.09 -0.60
CA TRP A 148 19.27 10.38 -0.93
C TRP A 148 19.65 10.45 -2.41
N GLY A 149 19.21 11.51 -3.09
CA GLY A 149 19.40 11.69 -4.53
C GLY A 149 18.49 10.83 -5.43
N ALA A 150 17.71 9.90 -4.86
CA ALA A 150 16.68 9.16 -5.59
C ALA A 150 15.45 10.03 -5.81
N HIS A 151 14.96 10.08 -7.05
CA HIS A 151 13.78 10.86 -7.41
C HIS A 151 12.77 9.98 -8.11
N VAL A 152 11.49 10.19 -7.77
CA VAL A 152 10.36 9.63 -8.51
C VAL A 152 9.86 10.66 -9.51
N HIS A 153 9.74 10.25 -10.76
CA HIS A 153 9.27 11.05 -11.88
C HIS A 153 7.90 10.54 -12.29
N PHE A 154 6.93 11.42 -12.39
CA PHE A 154 5.54 11.08 -12.62
C PHE A 154 4.91 12.05 -13.63
N THR A 155 3.90 11.60 -14.36
CA THR A 155 3.26 12.36 -15.43
C THR A 155 1.83 12.69 -15.01
N VAL A 156 1.46 13.97 -15.07
CA VAL A 156 0.08 14.42 -14.84
C VAL A 156 -0.37 15.22 -16.05
N GLY A 157 -1.39 14.72 -16.75
CA GLY A 157 -1.77 15.25 -18.06
C GLY A 157 -0.62 15.09 -19.06
N GLY A 158 -0.19 16.21 -19.66
CA GLY A 158 0.94 16.25 -20.59
C GLY A 158 2.30 16.54 -19.96
N HIS A 159 2.36 16.85 -18.65
CA HIS A 159 3.58 17.35 -18.01
C HIS A 159 4.25 16.32 -17.12
N ARG A 160 5.59 16.31 -17.16
CA ARG A 160 6.44 15.47 -16.31
C ARG A 160 6.89 16.24 -15.08
N TYR A 161 6.63 15.69 -13.91
CA TYR A 161 7.05 16.21 -12.61
C TYR A 161 8.01 15.25 -11.93
N ARG A 162 8.76 15.76 -10.95
CA ARG A 162 9.66 14.94 -10.13
C ARG A 162 9.63 15.40 -8.68
N MET A 163 9.84 14.48 -7.76
CA MET A 163 10.07 14.76 -6.35
C MET A 163 11.07 13.77 -5.75
N PRO A 164 11.75 14.12 -4.63
CA PRO A 164 12.56 13.16 -3.89
C PRO A 164 11.75 11.92 -3.49
N LEU A 165 12.35 10.73 -3.59
CA LEU A 165 11.66 9.48 -3.29
C LEU A 165 11.19 9.44 -1.82
N ALA A 166 12.03 9.89 -0.89
CA ALA A 166 11.66 10.01 0.52
C ALA A 166 10.42 10.89 0.74
N LEU A 167 10.33 12.03 0.04
CA LEU A 167 9.17 12.91 0.14
C LEU A 167 7.89 12.21 -0.32
N SER A 168 7.98 11.39 -1.38
CA SER A 168 6.83 10.60 -1.82
C SER A 168 6.33 9.63 -0.73
N PHE A 169 7.23 8.99 0.01
CA PHE A 169 6.86 8.08 1.10
C PHE A 169 6.17 8.81 2.24
N VAL A 170 6.68 9.99 2.61
CA VAL A 170 6.07 10.86 3.61
C VAL A 170 4.66 11.27 3.18
N LEU A 171 4.48 11.76 1.95
CA LEU A 171 3.17 12.19 1.45
C LEU A 171 2.16 11.02 1.38
N ILE A 172 2.58 9.86 0.87
CA ILE A 172 1.71 8.68 0.83
C ILE A 172 1.37 8.24 2.27
N GLY A 173 2.34 8.25 3.18
CA GLY A 173 2.13 7.93 4.59
C GLY A 173 1.10 8.84 5.27
N PHE A 174 1.07 10.13 4.91
CA PHE A 174 0.04 11.05 5.37
C PHE A 174 -1.36 10.63 4.90
N PHE A 175 -1.53 10.35 3.61
CA PHE A 175 -2.83 9.89 3.09
C PHE A 175 -3.23 8.52 3.63
N LEU A 176 -2.28 7.63 3.93
CA LEU A 176 -2.57 6.37 4.62
C LEU A 176 -3.04 6.60 6.05
N TRP A 177 -2.47 7.55 6.78
CA TRP A 177 -2.98 7.92 8.11
C TRP A 177 -4.40 8.49 8.04
N VAL A 178 -4.72 9.31 7.04
CA VAL A 178 -6.10 9.76 6.78
C VAL A 178 -7.01 8.57 6.49
N ALA A 179 -6.57 7.66 5.62
CA ALA A 179 -7.31 6.46 5.24
C ALA A 179 -7.56 5.52 6.45
N GLU A 180 -6.60 5.42 7.38
CA GLU A 180 -6.74 4.69 8.64
C GLU A 180 -7.80 5.31 9.56
N ASN A 181 -7.88 6.64 9.63
CA ASN A 181 -8.95 7.30 10.40
C ASN A 181 -10.33 7.00 9.79
N VAL A 182 -10.46 7.02 8.47
CA VAL A 182 -11.70 6.65 7.77
C VAL A 182 -12.04 5.16 8.01
N ALA A 183 -11.06 4.27 7.92
CA ALA A 183 -11.25 2.84 8.14
C ALA A 183 -11.74 2.53 9.56
N THR A 184 -11.08 3.10 10.57
CA THR A 184 -11.45 2.92 11.98
C THR A 184 -12.80 3.55 12.31
N TYR A 185 -13.16 4.65 11.64
CA TYR A 185 -14.48 5.27 11.79
C TYR A 185 -15.60 4.33 11.36
N PHE A 186 -15.45 3.65 10.21
CA PHE A 186 -16.41 2.63 9.77
C PHE A 186 -16.22 1.27 10.45
N GLY A 187 -15.31 1.14 11.43
CA GLY A 187 -15.12 -0.08 12.21
C GLY A 187 -14.44 -1.22 11.45
N ALA A 188 -13.54 -0.92 10.50
CA ALA A 188 -12.71 -1.94 9.86
C ALA A 188 -11.91 -2.77 10.87
N TRP A 189 -11.29 -2.07 11.84
CA TRP A 189 -10.68 -2.60 13.05
C TRP A 189 -10.80 -1.54 14.14
N ARG A 190 -10.52 -1.91 15.40
CA ARG A 190 -10.55 -0.97 16.52
C ARG A 190 -9.28 -1.04 17.35
N TYR A 191 -8.72 0.13 17.66
CA TYR A 191 -7.70 0.25 18.68
C TYR A 191 -8.29 0.06 20.09
N PRO A 192 -7.50 -0.37 21.11
CA PRO A 192 -8.01 -0.55 22.48
C PRO A 192 -8.69 0.70 23.05
N TYR A 193 -8.17 1.89 22.73
CA TYR A 193 -8.74 3.17 23.16
C TYR A 193 -9.96 3.64 22.33
N GLN A 194 -10.35 2.89 21.29
CA GLN A 194 -11.51 3.18 20.42
C GLN A 194 -12.66 2.17 20.61
N LEU A 195 -12.60 1.28 21.61
CA LEU A 195 -13.60 0.23 21.78
C LEU A 195 -14.99 0.81 22.11
N GLU A 196 -15.04 1.83 22.96
CA GLU A 196 -16.28 2.47 23.39
C GLU A 196 -16.64 3.70 22.54
N VAL A 197 -15.66 4.58 22.28
CA VAL A 197 -15.86 5.84 21.55
C VAL A 197 -14.77 6.00 20.50
N TRP A 198 -15.17 6.33 19.28
CA TRP A 198 -14.19 6.61 18.22
C TRP A 198 -13.38 7.87 18.54
N ARG A 199 -12.07 7.78 18.36
CA ARG A 199 -11.12 8.88 18.55
C ARG A 199 -10.15 8.92 17.39
N LEU A 200 -9.65 10.10 17.04
CA LEU A 200 -8.61 10.24 16.02
C LEU A 200 -7.39 9.38 16.35
N VAL A 201 -6.88 8.71 15.33
CA VAL A 201 -5.68 7.89 15.45
C VAL A 201 -4.47 8.78 15.66
N HIS A 202 -3.66 8.46 16.66
CA HIS A 202 -2.55 9.31 17.11
C HIS A 202 -1.59 9.69 15.96
N PRO A 203 -1.18 10.97 15.81
CA PRO A 203 -0.29 11.42 14.73
C PRO A 203 1.05 10.69 14.64
N SER A 204 1.53 10.08 15.73
CA SER A 204 2.74 9.23 15.68
C SER A 204 2.62 8.04 14.72
N LYS A 205 1.40 7.63 14.35
CA LYS A 205 1.14 6.59 13.34
C LYS A 205 1.48 7.03 11.92
N PHE A 206 1.45 8.33 11.64
CA PHE A 206 1.86 8.86 10.34
C PHE A 206 3.31 8.50 9.99
N GLY A 207 4.25 8.68 10.94
CA GLY A 207 5.65 8.31 10.72
C GLY A 207 5.82 6.81 10.46
N ALA A 208 4.98 5.98 11.10
CA ALA A 208 4.97 4.55 10.84
C ALA A 208 4.49 4.20 9.43
N TRP A 209 3.44 4.85 8.95
CA TRP A 209 2.97 4.66 7.57
C TRP A 209 4.01 5.10 6.54
N ALA A 210 4.68 6.23 6.76
CA ALA A 210 5.73 6.69 5.86
C ALA A 210 6.85 5.64 5.70
N LEU A 211 7.20 4.92 6.76
CA LEU A 211 8.16 3.81 6.70
C LEU A 211 7.58 2.58 5.99
N LEU A 212 6.35 2.17 6.30
CA LEU A 212 5.73 0.98 5.68
C LEU A 212 5.44 1.16 4.17
N VAL A 213 5.28 2.39 3.69
CA VAL A 213 5.19 2.69 2.26
C VAL A 213 6.46 2.24 1.53
N SER A 214 7.64 2.35 2.14
CA SER A 214 8.90 1.92 1.51
C SER A 214 8.90 0.41 1.24
N VAL A 215 8.33 -0.39 2.14
CA VAL A 215 8.15 -1.85 1.98
C VAL A 215 7.27 -2.13 0.77
N SER A 216 6.11 -1.47 0.70
CA SER A 216 5.16 -1.62 -0.40
C SER A 216 5.80 -1.23 -1.74
N PHE A 217 6.52 -0.11 -1.75
CA PHE A 217 7.22 0.38 -2.92
C PHE A 217 8.30 -0.60 -3.40
N VAL A 218 9.15 -1.11 -2.50
CA VAL A 218 10.21 -2.07 -2.84
C VAL A 218 9.64 -3.36 -3.42
N LEU A 219 8.54 -3.88 -2.86
CA LEU A 219 7.90 -5.10 -3.38
C LEU A 219 7.43 -4.91 -4.82
N VAL A 220 6.71 -3.82 -5.10
CA VAL A 220 6.22 -3.52 -6.46
C VAL A 220 7.36 -3.16 -7.41
N ALA A 221 8.32 -2.36 -6.97
CA ALA A 221 9.49 -1.99 -7.76
C ALA A 221 10.32 -3.24 -8.13
N GLY A 222 10.56 -4.14 -7.16
CA GLY A 222 11.27 -5.40 -7.39
C GLY A 222 10.54 -6.30 -8.38
N TRP A 223 9.21 -6.42 -8.27
CA TRP A 223 8.40 -7.14 -9.24
C TRP A 223 8.51 -6.51 -10.64
N LYS A 224 8.36 -5.19 -10.76
CA LYS A 224 8.49 -4.47 -12.05
C LYS A 224 9.90 -4.59 -12.64
N SER A 225 10.94 -4.61 -11.81
CA SER A 225 12.32 -4.80 -12.26
C SER A 225 12.51 -6.14 -12.96
N ARG A 226 12.00 -7.21 -12.34
CA ARG A 226 12.12 -8.59 -12.86
C ARG A 226 11.34 -8.80 -14.17
N HIS A 227 10.33 -7.97 -14.40
CA HIS A 227 9.50 -8.01 -15.61
C HIS A 227 9.88 -6.91 -16.63
N GLY A 228 11.03 -6.25 -16.47
CA GLY A 228 11.53 -5.23 -17.41
C GLY A 228 10.71 -3.94 -17.47
N GLN A 229 9.86 -3.70 -16.48
CA GLN A 229 8.94 -2.55 -16.42
C GLN A 229 9.49 -1.37 -15.60
N LEU A 230 10.58 -1.54 -14.85
CA LEU A 230 11.32 -0.41 -14.29
C LEU A 230 12.12 0.27 -15.40
N ARG A 231 11.54 1.31 -15.99
CA ARG A 231 12.21 2.10 -17.01
C ARG A 231 13.15 3.12 -16.35
N PRO A 232 14.46 3.10 -16.67
CA PRO A 232 15.34 4.22 -16.32
C PRO A 232 14.78 5.51 -16.94
N THR A 233 14.94 6.64 -16.26
CA THR A 233 14.83 7.94 -16.91
C THR A 233 16.00 8.10 -17.87
N THR A 234 15.86 7.66 -19.11
CA THR A 234 16.59 8.28 -20.21
C THR A 234 16.01 9.68 -20.39
N VAL A 235 16.89 10.68 -20.35
CA VAL A 235 16.57 12.08 -20.64
C VAL A 235 15.90 12.15 -22.02
N ASP A 236 14.73 12.77 -22.07
CA ASP A 236 14.03 13.27 -23.26
C ASP A 236 14.18 12.48 -24.57
N ALA A 237 13.41 11.40 -24.71
CA ALA A 237 12.90 11.08 -26.04
C ALA A 237 11.62 11.91 -26.21
N PRO A 238 11.58 12.91 -27.12
CA PRO A 238 10.33 13.59 -27.41
C PRO A 238 9.31 12.54 -27.83
N LYS A 239 8.12 12.64 -27.26
CA LYS A 239 6.97 11.83 -27.65
C LYS A 239 6.63 12.28 -29.08
N MET A 240 7.17 11.61 -30.10
CA MET A 240 6.74 11.86 -31.48
C MET A 240 5.22 11.70 -31.51
N ASP A 241 4.52 12.79 -31.80
CA ASP A 241 3.11 12.72 -32.10
C ASP A 241 2.99 11.94 -33.41
N ARG A 242 2.03 11.02 -33.51
CA ARG A 242 1.75 10.29 -34.77
C ARG A 242 1.26 11.21 -35.89
N ARG A 243 1.21 12.53 -35.65
CA ARG A 243 0.77 13.57 -36.57
C ARG A 243 1.91 14.40 -37.14
N ASP A 244 3.15 14.20 -36.70
CA ASP A 244 4.28 14.93 -37.27
C ASP A 244 4.62 14.35 -38.65
N PRO A 245 4.58 15.16 -39.73
CA PRO A 245 4.98 14.71 -41.06
C PRO A 245 6.47 14.32 -41.04
N LEU A 246 6.81 13.20 -41.69
CA LEU A 246 8.20 12.83 -41.90
C LEU A 246 8.93 13.96 -42.66
N PRO A 247 10.15 14.34 -42.25
CA PRO A 247 10.94 15.31 -42.99
C PRO A 247 11.19 14.78 -44.39
N GLN A 248 10.78 15.55 -45.40
CA GLN A 248 11.02 15.24 -46.79
C GLN A 248 12.51 15.46 -47.09
N THR A 249 13.20 14.39 -47.45
CA THR A 249 14.52 14.39 -48.08
C THR A 249 14.38 14.38 -49.58
#